data_AF-A0A1N6ECQ8-F1
#
_entry.id   AF-A0A1N6ECQ8-F1
#
_cell.length_a   1.000
_cell.length_b   1.000
_cell.length_c   1.000
_cell.angle_alpha   90.00
_cell.angle_beta   90.00
_cell.angle_gamma   90.00
#
_symmetry.space_group_name_H-M   'P 1'
#
loop_
_entity.id
_entity.type
_entity.pdbx_description
1 polymer ?
#
loop_
_entity_poly.entity_id
_entity_poly.type
_entity_poly.pdbx_seq_one_letter_code
_entity_poly.pdbx_strand_id
1 'polypeptide(L)'
;MDWLAALDPRIWQAVIAGLFLGAGWFVNGVLNRREAAALRQEKLRDMHRALYAEIGNNLANLWDEERIESYAKGIVGRMQADEGFVPLIPREHNDTVFDVLLPEIHVLPRQTIDPIVAYYSQLKSIAALVDDMRGESFKVMAQGRRIAMYRDYIEMKKQALSFGRYANAVIDAFGKGGREAAERVRLEFNTPAEDPSDPSQGSA
;
A
#
# COMPACT_ATOMS: atom_id res chain seq x y z
N MET A 1 -64.66 23.54 -20.57
CA MET A 1 -63.26 23.15 -20.29
C MET A 1 -63.01 21.84 -21.03
N ASP A 2 -62.78 21.88 -22.35
CA ASP A 2 -62.66 20.65 -23.18
C ASP A 2 -61.54 20.75 -24.24
N TRP A 3 -60.49 21.52 -23.97
CA TRP A 3 -59.37 21.69 -24.91
C TRP A 3 -58.30 20.58 -24.79
N LEU A 4 -58.33 19.78 -23.71
CA LEU A 4 -57.46 18.62 -23.54
C LEU A 4 -58.03 17.33 -24.18
N ALA A 5 -59.34 17.27 -24.39
CA ALA A 5 -60.04 16.12 -24.99
C ALA A 5 -60.04 16.14 -26.53
N ALA A 6 -59.66 17.26 -27.16
CA ALA A 6 -59.57 17.41 -28.62
C ALA A 6 -58.17 17.11 -29.19
N LEU A 7 -57.21 16.73 -28.35
CA LEU A 7 -55.89 16.28 -28.82
C LEU A 7 -56.02 14.90 -29.48
N ASP A 8 -55.60 14.82 -30.75
CA ASP A 8 -55.56 13.58 -31.54
C ASP A 8 -54.99 12.43 -30.68
N PRO A 9 -55.69 11.28 -30.56
CA PRO A 9 -55.21 10.11 -29.83
C PRO A 9 -53.76 9.72 -30.16
N ARG A 10 -53.28 10.03 -31.37
CA ARG A 10 -51.89 9.81 -31.80
C ARG A 10 -50.88 10.67 -31.04
N ILE A 11 -51.23 11.90 -30.68
CA ILE A 11 -50.36 12.80 -29.87
C ILE A 11 -50.22 12.23 -28.47
N TRP A 12 -51.31 11.77 -27.86
CA TRP A 12 -51.28 11.11 -26.55
C TRP A 12 -50.46 9.81 -26.58
N GLN A 13 -50.59 9.02 -27.64
CA GLN A 13 -49.76 7.81 -27.84
C GLN A 13 -48.28 8.15 -27.97
N ALA A 14 -47.91 9.18 -28.73
CA ALA A 14 -46.52 9.62 -28.88
C ALA A 14 -45.93 10.14 -27.57
N VAL A 15 -46.71 10.89 -26.78
CA VAL A 15 -46.30 11.38 -25.45
C VAL A 15 -46.08 10.22 -24.49
N ILE A 16 -47.01 9.26 -24.44
CA ILE A 16 -46.90 8.07 -23.59
C ILE A 16 -45.69 7.23 -24.02
N ALA A 17 -45.51 6.98 -25.33
CA ALA A 17 -44.37 6.24 -25.85
C ALA A 17 -43.03 6.93 -25.52
N GLY A 18 -42.95 8.26 -25.66
CA GLY A 18 -41.79 9.04 -25.27
C GLY A 18 -41.49 8.98 -23.77
N LEU A 19 -42.52 9.02 -22.93
CA LEU A 19 -42.40 8.85 -21.47
C LEU A 19 -41.88 7.47 -21.08
N PHE A 20 -42.39 6.40 -21.70
CA PHE A 20 -41.93 5.04 -21.47
C PHE A 20 -40.47 4.83 -21.88
N LEU A 21 -40.07 5.36 -23.04
CA LEU A 21 -38.68 5.32 -23.49
C LEU A 21 -37.74 6.11 -22.57
N GLY A 22 -38.14 7.32 -22.17
CA GLY A 22 -37.37 8.15 -21.24
C GLY A 22 -37.22 7.52 -19.85
N ALA A 23 -38.31 6.95 -19.32
CA ALA A 23 -38.30 6.25 -18.03
C ALA A 23 -37.41 4.99 -18.08
N GLY A 24 -37.46 4.23 -19.18
CA GLY A 24 -36.59 3.07 -19.40
C GLY A 24 -35.10 3.44 -19.39
N TRP A 25 -34.71 4.52 -20.06
CA TRP A 25 -33.32 4.97 -20.08
C TRP A 25 -32.86 5.50 -18.71
N PHE A 26 -33.73 6.21 -17.99
CA PHE A 26 -33.44 6.69 -16.64
C PHE A 26 -33.25 5.54 -15.66
N VAL A 27 -34.17 4.57 -15.63
CA VAL A 27 -34.07 3.37 -14.77
C VAL A 27 -32.82 2.57 -15.12
N ASN A 28 -32.54 2.36 -16.40
CA ASN A 28 -31.33 1.67 -16.86
C ASN A 28 -30.06 2.42 -16.42
N GLY A 29 -30.03 3.74 -16.54
CA GLY A 29 -28.90 4.56 -16.08
C GLY A 29 -28.71 4.55 -14.55
N VAL A 30 -29.79 4.41 -13.77
CA VAL A 30 -29.70 4.24 -12.31
C VAL A 30 -29.20 2.84 -11.95
N LEU A 31 -29.73 1.78 -12.59
CA LEU A 31 -29.29 0.41 -12.39
C LEU A 31 -27.80 0.23 -12.74
N ASN A 32 -27.38 0.69 -13.93
CA ASN A 32 -25.98 0.63 -14.35
C ASN A 32 -25.04 1.35 -13.38
N ARG A 33 -25.47 2.49 -12.80
CA ARG A 33 -24.68 3.20 -11.78
C ARG A 33 -24.56 2.42 -10.47
N ARG A 34 -25.61 1.69 -10.07
CA ARG A 34 -25.60 0.85 -8.85
C ARG A 34 -24.71 -0.37 -9.05
N GLU A 35 -24.80 -1.03 -10.19
CA GLU A 35 -23.94 -2.18 -10.53
C GLU A 35 -22.47 -1.77 -10.60
N ALA A 36 -22.16 -0.64 -11.24
CA ALA A 36 -20.80 -0.12 -11.28
C ALA A 36 -20.25 0.22 -9.88
N ALA A 37 -21.08 0.77 -9.00
CA ALA A 37 -20.70 1.03 -7.61
C ALA A 37 -20.47 -0.26 -6.81
N ALA A 38 -21.32 -1.27 -6.98
CA ALA A 38 -21.19 -2.57 -6.33
C ALA A 38 -19.91 -3.28 -6.77
N LEU A 39 -19.63 -3.33 -8.08
CA LEU A 39 -18.40 -3.91 -8.63
C LEU A 39 -17.16 -3.20 -8.09
N ARG A 40 -17.18 -1.87 -7.96
CA ARG A 40 -16.06 -1.11 -7.39
C ARG A 40 -15.84 -1.44 -5.92
N GLN A 41 -16.89 -1.67 -5.15
CA GLN A 41 -16.79 -2.06 -3.74
C GLN A 41 -16.24 -3.49 -3.57
N GLU A 42 -16.70 -4.43 -4.40
CA GLU A 42 -16.18 -5.79 -4.43
C GLU A 42 -14.69 -5.80 -4.75
N LYS A 43 -14.31 -5.10 -5.82
CA LYS A 43 -12.92 -4.94 -6.24
C LYS A 43 -12.05 -4.34 -5.13
N LEU A 44 -12.52 -3.28 -4.48
CA LEU A 44 -11.81 -2.67 -3.36
C LEU A 44 -11.57 -3.66 -2.22
N ARG A 45 -12.61 -4.42 -1.83
CA ARG A 45 -12.52 -5.43 -0.78
C ARG A 45 -11.52 -6.52 -1.14
N ASP A 46 -11.55 -7.01 -2.38
CA ASP A 46 -10.69 -8.10 -2.82
C ASP A 46 -9.23 -7.65 -2.92
N MET A 47 -8.98 -6.43 -3.40
CA MET A 47 -7.65 -5.82 -3.38
C MET A 47 -7.12 -5.67 -1.95
N HIS A 48 -7.91 -5.12 -1.02
CA HIS A 48 -7.52 -5.01 0.39
C HIS A 48 -7.22 -6.38 1.00
N ARG A 49 -8.05 -7.38 0.74
CA ARG A 49 -7.85 -8.74 1.24
C ARG A 49 -6.55 -9.35 0.70
N ALA A 50 -6.29 -9.21 -0.59
CA ALA A 50 -5.11 -9.78 -1.23
C ALA A 50 -3.82 -9.09 -0.74
N LEU A 51 -3.80 -7.75 -0.67
CA LEU A 51 -2.67 -6.98 -0.18
C LEU A 51 -2.42 -7.23 1.32
N TYR A 52 -3.48 -7.28 2.14
CA TYR A 52 -3.36 -7.61 3.56
C TYR A 52 -2.72 -8.98 3.78
N ALA A 53 -3.12 -9.98 2.98
CA ALA A 53 -2.57 -11.32 3.06
C ALA A 53 -1.10 -11.37 2.61
N GLU A 54 -0.74 -10.71 1.50
CA GLU A 54 0.66 -10.66 1.03
C GLU A 54 1.57 -9.96 2.05
N ILE A 55 1.18 -8.76 2.50
CA ILE A 55 1.93 -8.01 3.51
C ILE A 55 2.03 -8.83 4.79
N GLY A 56 0.93 -9.44 5.25
CA GLY A 56 0.91 -10.29 6.44
C GLY A 56 1.88 -11.49 6.33
N ASN A 57 1.91 -12.15 5.19
CA ASN A 57 2.83 -13.27 4.93
C ASN A 57 4.30 -12.79 4.94
N ASN A 58 4.59 -11.64 4.33
CA ASN A 58 5.93 -11.06 4.35
C ASN A 58 6.36 -10.70 5.78
N LEU A 59 5.45 -10.13 6.59
CA LEU A 59 5.71 -9.81 7.98
C LEU A 59 5.86 -11.04 8.87
N ALA A 60 5.28 -12.18 8.52
CA ALA A 60 5.53 -13.43 9.23
C ALA A 60 6.94 -13.98 8.93
N ASN A 61 7.45 -13.70 7.73
CA ASN A 61 8.81 -14.07 7.31
C ASN A 61 9.88 -13.09 7.82
N LEU A 62 9.56 -11.80 7.86
CA LEU A 62 10.34 -10.78 8.55
C LEU A 62 10.15 -11.03 10.05
N TRP A 63 11.14 -11.65 10.68
CA TRP A 63 11.13 -11.83 12.14
C TRP A 63 10.82 -10.53 12.89
N ASP A 64 10.52 -10.61 14.19
CA ASP A 64 10.45 -9.40 15.01
C ASP A 64 11.79 -8.63 15.03
N GLU A 65 11.71 -7.37 15.46
CA GLU A 65 12.85 -6.46 15.45
C GLU A 65 14.03 -6.97 16.30
N GLU A 66 13.74 -7.59 17.45
CA GLU A 66 14.77 -8.17 18.32
C GLU A 66 15.52 -9.32 17.64
N ARG A 67 14.80 -10.17 16.92
CA ARG A 67 15.40 -11.27 16.17
C ARG A 67 16.18 -10.80 14.94
N ILE A 68 15.70 -9.76 14.26
CA ILE A 68 16.46 -9.10 13.19
C ILE A 68 17.79 -8.56 13.74
N GLU A 69 17.74 -7.85 14.87
CA GLU A 69 18.90 -7.23 15.50
C GLU A 69 19.91 -8.26 16.03
N SER A 70 19.43 -9.32 16.69
CA SER A 70 20.29 -10.39 17.20
C SER A 70 20.96 -11.18 16.07
N TYR A 71 20.24 -11.46 14.99
CA TYR A 71 20.81 -12.07 13.78
C TYR A 71 21.88 -11.16 13.16
N ALA A 72 21.57 -9.87 13.02
CA ALA A 72 22.49 -8.88 12.47
C ALA A 72 23.79 -8.78 13.29
N LYS A 73 23.69 -8.73 14.62
CA LYS A 73 24.85 -8.73 15.53
C LYS A 73 25.74 -9.95 15.32
N GLY A 74 25.15 -11.14 15.15
CA GLY A 74 25.88 -12.37 14.87
C GLY A 74 26.66 -12.31 13.56
N ILE A 75 26.02 -11.84 12.48
CA ILE A 75 26.67 -11.71 11.16
C ILE A 75 27.75 -10.62 11.17
N VAL A 76 27.48 -9.46 11.75
CA VAL A 76 28.46 -8.37 11.88
C VAL A 76 29.66 -8.80 12.72
N GLY A 77 29.45 -9.52 13.82
CA GLY A 77 30.54 -10.06 14.64
C GLY A 77 31.45 -11.01 13.85
N ARG A 78 30.87 -11.86 13.00
CA ARG A 78 31.65 -12.73 12.09
C ARG A 78 32.41 -11.93 11.05
N MET A 79 31.80 -10.90 10.47
CA MET A 79 32.48 -9.99 9.54
C MET A 79 33.63 -9.24 10.22
N GLN A 80 33.49 -8.86 11.49
CA GLN A 80 34.57 -8.20 12.23
C GLN A 80 35.73 -9.16 12.55
N ALA A 81 35.44 -10.44 12.77
CA ALA A 81 36.44 -11.44 13.13
C ALA A 81 37.19 -12.05 11.91
N ASP A 82 36.55 -12.07 10.74
CA ASP A 82 37.11 -12.66 9.51
C ASP A 82 36.91 -11.69 8.32
N GLU A 83 38.02 -11.12 7.84
CA GLU A 83 38.01 -10.19 6.69
C GLU A 83 37.58 -10.86 5.37
N GLY A 84 37.74 -12.19 5.26
CA GLY A 84 37.33 -12.97 4.09
C GLY A 84 35.86 -13.40 4.14
N PHE A 85 35.18 -13.22 5.28
CA PHE A 85 33.78 -13.61 5.41
C PHE A 85 32.85 -12.63 4.66
N VAL A 86 32.12 -13.17 3.69
CA VAL A 86 31.08 -12.47 2.94
C VAL A 86 29.72 -13.10 3.25
N PRO A 87 28.76 -12.35 3.82
CA PRO A 87 27.45 -12.89 4.12
C PRO A 87 26.66 -13.20 2.85
N LEU A 88 25.90 -14.30 2.87
CA LEU A 88 24.93 -14.59 1.82
C LEU A 88 23.70 -13.68 1.98
N ILE A 89 23.42 -12.87 0.97
CA ILE A 89 22.22 -12.04 0.91
C ILE A 89 21.24 -12.65 -0.11
N PRO A 90 20.13 -13.26 0.34
CA PRO A 90 19.14 -13.86 -0.55
C PRO A 90 18.32 -12.78 -1.28
N ARG A 91 17.88 -13.11 -2.49
CA ARG A 91 16.81 -12.36 -3.16
C ARG A 91 15.47 -12.84 -2.62
N GLU A 92 14.61 -11.90 -2.28
CA GLU A 92 13.26 -12.15 -1.80
C GLU A 92 12.27 -11.56 -2.80
N HIS A 93 11.24 -12.32 -3.17
CA HIS A 93 10.15 -11.87 -4.04
C HIS A 93 8.87 -11.85 -3.22
N ASN A 94 8.50 -10.67 -2.77
CA ASN A 94 7.49 -10.44 -1.73
C ASN A 94 6.40 -9.44 -2.20
N ASP A 95 6.25 -9.27 -3.51
CA ASP A 95 5.52 -8.17 -4.16
C ASP A 95 4.69 -8.62 -5.37
N THR A 96 4.46 -9.93 -5.51
CA THR A 96 3.80 -10.51 -6.69
C THR A 96 2.35 -10.06 -6.82
N VAL A 97 1.59 -10.04 -5.73
CA VAL A 97 0.19 -9.60 -5.71
C VAL A 97 0.13 -8.09 -5.98
N PHE A 98 0.98 -7.31 -5.33
CA PHE A 98 1.04 -5.87 -5.55
C PHE A 98 1.34 -5.50 -7.01
N ASP A 99 2.34 -6.12 -7.63
CA ASP A 99 2.71 -5.84 -9.02
C ASP A 99 1.54 -6.16 -9.99
N VAL A 100 0.77 -7.21 -9.72
CA VAL A 100 -0.44 -7.56 -10.49
C VAL A 100 -1.56 -6.53 -10.30
N LEU A 101 -1.72 -5.99 -9.09
CA LEU A 101 -2.79 -5.04 -8.76
C LEU A 101 -2.45 -3.57 -9.08
N LEU A 102 -1.18 -3.26 -9.35
CA LEU A 102 -0.70 -1.89 -9.60
C LEU A 102 -1.47 -1.13 -10.69
N PRO A 103 -1.86 -1.72 -11.84
CA PRO A 103 -2.67 -1.02 -12.85
C PRO A 103 -4.03 -0.52 -12.31
N GLU A 104 -4.51 -1.16 -11.24
CA GLU A 104 -5.82 -0.93 -10.64
C GLU A 104 -5.74 -0.18 -9.31
N ILE A 105 -4.54 0.28 -8.93
CA ILE A 105 -4.28 0.92 -7.63
C ILE A 105 -5.15 2.16 -7.39
N HIS A 106 -5.64 2.81 -8.45
CA HIS A 106 -6.57 3.95 -8.41
C HIS A 106 -7.95 3.62 -7.80
N VAL A 107 -8.26 2.33 -7.59
CA VAL A 107 -9.46 1.89 -6.88
C VAL A 107 -9.29 2.07 -5.36
N LEU A 108 -8.05 2.05 -4.86
CA LEU A 108 -7.77 2.19 -3.44
C LEU A 108 -8.04 3.62 -2.97
N PRO A 109 -8.64 3.79 -1.78
CA PRO A 109 -8.79 5.10 -1.16
C PRO A 109 -7.42 5.62 -0.69
N ARG A 110 -7.30 6.95 -0.61
CA ARG A 110 -6.07 7.63 -0.19
C ARG A 110 -5.53 7.11 1.15
N GLN A 111 -6.44 6.79 2.07
CA GLN A 111 -6.08 6.31 3.40
C GLN A 111 -5.22 5.05 3.36
N THR A 112 -5.53 4.12 2.44
CA THR A 112 -4.84 2.83 2.36
C THR A 112 -3.74 2.84 1.32
N ILE A 113 -3.86 3.60 0.22
CA ILE A 113 -2.85 3.60 -0.85
C ILE A 113 -1.50 4.13 -0.36
N ASP A 114 -1.48 5.21 0.42
CA ASP A 114 -0.25 5.84 0.91
C ASP A 114 0.63 4.84 1.72
N PRO A 115 0.13 4.17 2.78
CA PRO A 115 0.95 3.22 3.54
C PRO A 115 1.31 1.96 2.76
N ILE A 116 0.44 1.49 1.86
CA ILE A 116 0.72 0.35 0.98
C ILE A 116 1.90 0.68 0.07
N VAL A 117 1.86 1.83 -0.61
CA VAL A 117 2.93 2.26 -1.50
C VAL A 117 4.23 2.48 -0.72
N ALA A 118 4.19 3.09 0.47
CA ALA A 118 5.37 3.26 1.30
C ALA A 118 6.05 1.92 1.64
N TYR A 119 5.26 0.89 1.99
CA TYR A 119 5.77 -0.45 2.26
C TYR A 119 6.42 -1.08 1.01
N TYR A 120 5.73 -1.12 -0.13
CA TYR A 120 6.29 -1.75 -1.33
C TYR A 120 7.46 -0.96 -1.94
N SER A 121 7.46 0.37 -1.86
CA SER A 121 8.63 1.17 -2.22
C SER A 121 9.85 0.80 -1.38
N GLN A 122 9.67 0.61 -0.06
CA GLN A 122 10.76 0.15 0.81
C GLN A 122 11.26 -1.25 0.42
N LEU A 123 10.37 -2.18 0.06
CA LEU A 123 10.78 -3.50 -0.43
C LEU A 123 11.60 -3.41 -1.73
N LYS A 124 11.20 -2.57 -2.69
CA LYS A 124 11.95 -2.36 -3.93
C LYS A 124 13.32 -1.71 -3.66
N SER A 125 13.40 -0.78 -2.70
CA SER A 125 14.69 -0.21 -2.25
C SER A 125 15.61 -1.26 -1.60
N ILE A 126 15.05 -2.17 -0.78
CA ILE A 126 15.81 -3.31 -0.24
C ILE A 126 16.30 -4.21 -1.36
N ALA A 127 15.44 -4.55 -2.33
CA ALA A 127 15.81 -5.41 -3.45
C ALA A 127 16.96 -4.83 -4.28
N ALA A 128 16.94 -3.52 -4.55
CA ALA A 128 18.03 -2.81 -5.20
C ALA A 128 19.35 -2.91 -4.41
N LEU A 129 19.32 -2.66 -3.10
CA LEU A 129 20.51 -2.81 -2.26
C LEU A 129 21.01 -4.26 -2.22
N VAL A 130 20.12 -5.24 -2.19
CA VAL A 130 20.46 -6.66 -2.24
C VAL A 130 21.19 -6.99 -3.54
N ASP A 131 20.75 -6.47 -4.69
CA ASP A 131 21.43 -6.69 -5.96
C ASP A 131 22.84 -6.09 -5.97
N ASP A 132 23.02 -4.91 -5.39
CA ASP A 132 24.35 -4.30 -5.22
C ASP A 132 25.26 -5.14 -4.30
N MET A 133 24.73 -5.63 -3.17
CA MET A 133 25.48 -6.46 -2.21
C MET A 133 25.83 -7.86 -2.74
N ARG A 134 25.09 -8.35 -3.74
CA ARG A 134 25.37 -9.64 -4.39
C ARG A 134 26.41 -9.52 -5.51
N GLY A 135 26.70 -8.30 -5.98
CA GLY A 135 27.67 -8.04 -7.03
C GLY A 135 29.12 -8.31 -6.62
N GLU A 136 30.00 -8.44 -7.61
CA GLU A 136 31.44 -8.63 -7.35
C GLU A 136 32.08 -7.42 -6.66
N SER A 137 31.56 -6.21 -6.92
CA SER A 137 32.00 -4.98 -6.28
C SER A 137 31.92 -5.05 -4.75
N PHE A 138 30.87 -5.68 -4.21
CA PHE A 138 30.72 -5.89 -2.77
C PHE A 138 31.80 -6.84 -2.22
N LYS A 139 32.10 -7.94 -2.93
CA LYS A 139 33.07 -8.95 -2.48
C LYS A 139 34.51 -8.44 -2.44
N VAL A 140 34.87 -7.47 -3.28
CA VAL A 140 36.22 -6.87 -3.29
C VAL A 140 36.33 -5.59 -2.47
N MET A 141 35.21 -5.09 -1.95
CA MET A 141 35.16 -3.87 -1.14
C MET A 141 35.89 -4.02 0.20
N ALA A 142 36.41 -2.93 0.77
CA ALA A 142 36.97 -2.95 2.11
C ALA A 142 35.95 -3.43 3.16
N GLN A 143 36.41 -4.26 4.12
CA GLN A 143 35.54 -4.92 5.10
C GLN A 143 34.67 -3.94 5.90
N GLY A 144 35.22 -2.81 6.34
CA GLY A 144 34.47 -1.80 7.08
C GLY A 144 33.27 -1.25 6.29
N ARG A 145 33.41 -1.11 4.97
CA ARG A 145 32.32 -0.62 4.11
C ARG A 145 31.27 -1.70 3.85
N ARG A 146 31.67 -2.96 3.72
CA ARG A 146 30.72 -4.09 3.69
C ARG A 146 29.89 -4.16 4.97
N ILE A 147 30.52 -3.99 6.13
CA ILE A 147 29.82 -3.97 7.43
C ILE A 147 28.82 -2.82 7.48
N ALA A 148 29.19 -1.62 7.03
CA ALA A 148 28.29 -0.47 6.97
C ALA A 148 27.06 -0.77 6.07
N MET A 149 27.29 -1.24 4.84
CA MET A 149 26.18 -1.61 3.93
C MET A 149 25.29 -2.71 4.50
N TYR A 150 25.87 -3.70 5.20
CA TYR A 150 25.08 -4.74 5.86
C TYR A 150 24.21 -4.17 6.99
N ARG A 151 24.72 -3.20 7.76
CA ARG A 151 23.90 -2.50 8.77
C ARG A 151 22.78 -1.70 8.14
N ASP A 152 23.05 -0.99 7.04
CA ASP A 152 22.03 -0.25 6.29
C ASP A 152 20.92 -1.20 5.80
N TYR A 153 21.29 -2.37 5.26
CA TYR A 153 20.33 -3.41 4.86
C TYR A 153 19.43 -3.87 6.02
N ILE A 154 19.99 -4.03 7.22
CA ILE A 154 19.24 -4.42 8.42
C ILE A 154 18.27 -3.32 8.86
N GLU A 155 18.72 -2.06 8.90
CA GLU A 155 17.85 -0.92 9.21
C GLU A 155 16.71 -0.78 8.19
N MET A 156 17.01 -0.99 6.90
CA MET A 156 15.96 -1.01 5.88
C MET A 156 14.93 -2.12 6.10
N LYS A 157 15.34 -3.31 6.56
CA LYS A 157 14.42 -4.39 6.93
C LYS A 157 13.55 -4.05 8.14
N LYS A 158 14.11 -3.38 9.17
CA LYS A 158 13.34 -2.88 10.31
C LYS A 158 12.31 -1.83 9.87
N GLN A 159 12.70 -0.93 8.97
CA GLN A 159 11.78 0.04 8.38
C GLN A 159 10.64 -0.65 7.60
N ALA A 160 10.94 -1.70 6.82
CA ALA A 160 9.92 -2.47 6.10
C ALA A 160 8.95 -3.18 7.06
N LEU A 161 9.45 -3.72 8.18
CA LEU A 161 8.62 -4.30 9.23
C LEU A 161 7.64 -3.26 9.80
N SER A 162 8.13 -2.04 10.10
CA SER A 162 7.29 -0.94 10.57
C SER A 162 6.23 -0.53 9.55
N PHE A 163 6.62 -0.29 8.29
CA PHE A 163 5.69 0.08 7.23
C PHE A 163 4.65 -1.00 6.94
N GLY A 164 5.03 -2.27 6.93
CA GLY A 164 4.08 -3.35 6.69
C GLY A 164 3.08 -3.50 7.83
N ARG A 165 3.53 -3.38 9.10
CA ARG A 165 2.62 -3.38 10.27
C ARG A 165 1.63 -2.23 10.17
N TYR A 166 2.11 -1.04 9.83
CA TYR A 166 1.26 0.13 9.64
C TYR A 166 0.25 -0.07 8.49
N ALA A 167 0.70 -0.54 7.33
CA ALA A 167 -0.17 -0.81 6.19
C ALA A 167 -1.28 -1.82 6.54
N ASN A 168 -0.93 -2.94 7.19
CA ASN A 168 -1.92 -3.92 7.61
C ASN A 168 -2.89 -3.37 8.66
N ALA A 169 -2.42 -2.57 9.61
CA ALA A 169 -3.30 -1.93 10.60
C ALA A 169 -4.33 -0.99 9.92
N VAL A 170 -3.89 -0.21 8.93
CA VAL A 170 -4.78 0.71 8.20
C VAL A 170 -5.76 -0.04 7.30
N ILE A 171 -5.33 -1.12 6.62
CA ILE A 171 -6.23 -1.97 5.81
C ILE A 171 -7.27 -2.66 6.69
N ASP A 172 -6.86 -3.22 7.84
CA ASP A 172 -7.77 -3.87 8.78
C ASP A 172 -8.79 -2.89 9.38
N ALA A 173 -8.34 -1.70 9.78
CA ALA A 173 -9.22 -0.65 10.25
C ALA A 173 -10.22 -0.21 9.17
N PHE A 174 -9.76 -0.08 7.92
CA PHE A 174 -10.65 0.19 6.78
C PHE A 174 -11.71 -0.91 6.61
N GLY A 175 -11.31 -2.18 6.68
CA GLY A 175 -12.23 -3.32 6.56
C GLY A 175 -13.30 -3.35 7.66
N LYS A 176 -12.95 -2.92 8.88
CA LYS A 176 -13.85 -2.94 10.04
C LYS A 176 -14.75 -1.72 10.17
N GLY A 177 -14.27 -0.53 9.81
CA GLY A 177 -14.97 0.73 10.07
C GLY A 177 -14.86 1.75 8.94
N GLY A 178 -14.46 1.34 7.75
CA GLY A 178 -14.37 2.19 6.57
C GLY A 178 -13.32 3.29 6.67
N ARG A 179 -13.56 4.36 5.90
CA ARG A 179 -12.62 5.49 5.75
C ARG A 179 -12.27 6.17 7.07
N GLU A 180 -13.25 6.36 7.95
CA GLU A 180 -13.05 7.06 9.22
C GLU A 180 -12.16 6.25 10.18
N ALA A 181 -12.36 4.93 10.24
CA ALA A 181 -11.52 4.07 11.07
C ALA A 181 -10.08 4.03 10.56
N ALA A 182 -9.89 3.93 9.24
CA ALA A 182 -8.58 4.01 8.63
C ALA A 182 -7.89 5.36 8.92
N GLU A 183 -8.63 6.47 8.85
CA GLU A 183 -8.08 7.80 9.13
C GLU A 183 -7.63 7.96 10.58
N ARG A 184 -8.39 7.44 11.55
CA ARG A 184 -7.97 7.45 12.97
C ARG A 184 -6.63 6.75 13.17
N VAL A 185 -6.48 5.55 12.61
CA VAL A 185 -5.20 4.83 12.66
C VAL A 185 -4.08 5.64 11.98
N ARG A 186 -4.33 6.25 10.82
CA ARG A 186 -3.31 7.09 10.16
C ARG A 186 -2.86 8.25 11.04
N LEU A 187 -3.78 8.91 11.74
CA LEU A 187 -3.46 10.04 12.63
C LEU A 187 -2.66 9.60 13.85
N GLU A 188 -2.96 8.43 14.42
CA GLU A 188 -2.20 7.83 15.53
C GLU A 188 -0.76 7.50 15.12
N PHE A 189 -0.54 7.02 13.89
CA PHE A 189 0.81 6.73 13.38
C PHE A 189 1.56 7.96 12.87
N ASN A 190 0.87 9.02 12.45
CA ASN A 190 1.44 10.30 12.02
C ASN A 190 1.65 11.31 13.15
N THR A 191 1.43 10.94 14.41
CA THR A 191 1.87 11.74 15.57
C THR A 191 3.20 11.19 16.10
N PRO A 192 4.36 11.56 15.54
CA PRO A 192 5.58 11.52 16.32
C PRO A 192 5.39 12.45 17.53
N ALA A 193 5.98 12.05 18.66
CA ALA A 193 6.44 12.97 19.67
C ALA A 193 7.45 13.93 19.01
N GLU A 194 6.95 14.96 18.32
CA GLU A 194 7.75 16.07 17.83
C GLU A 194 7.95 17.04 18.99
N ASP A 195 9.06 16.84 19.70
CA ASP A 195 9.73 17.92 20.41
C ASP A 195 10.17 18.93 19.34
N PRO A 196 9.59 20.15 19.28
CA PRO A 196 9.99 21.14 18.30
C PRO A 196 11.41 21.55 18.64
N SER A 197 12.33 21.19 17.76
CA SER A 197 13.71 21.67 17.80
C SER A 197 13.71 23.20 17.94
N ASP A 198 14.35 23.62 19.04
CA ASP A 198 14.72 24.97 19.44
C ASP A 198 15.05 25.88 18.24
N PRO A 199 14.39 27.05 18.06
CA PRO A 199 14.77 27.97 17.01
C PRO A 199 16.17 28.51 17.30
N SER A 200 17.09 28.27 16.37
CA SER A 200 18.45 28.78 16.36
C SER A 200 18.52 30.22 16.88
N GLN A 201 19.16 30.40 18.04
CA GLN A 201 19.60 31.70 18.48
C GLN A 201 20.53 32.31 17.42
N GLY A 202 20.36 33.62 17.22
CA GLY A 202 20.82 34.35 16.06
C GLY A 202 22.33 34.43 15.88
N SER A 203 22.67 34.86 14.66
CA SER A 203 23.92 35.54 14.37
C SER A 203 23.56 36.90 13.80
N ALA A 204 23.67 37.92 14.66
CA ALA A 204 23.89 39.31 14.26
C ALA A 204 25.39 39.59 14.33
#